data_AF-U6GIY4-F1
#
_entry.id   AF-U6GIY4-F1
#
_cell.length_a   1.000
_cell.length_b   1.000
_cell.length_c   1.000
_cell.angle_alpha   90.00
_cell.angle_beta   90.00
_cell.angle_gamma   90.00
#
_symmetry.space_group_name_H-M   'P 1'
#
loop_
_entity.id
_entity.type
_entity.pdbx_description
1 polymer ?
#
loop_
_entity_poly.entity_id
_entity_poly.type
_entity_poly.pdbx_seq_one_letter_code
_entity_poly.pdbx_strand_id
1 'polypeptide(L)'
;MDQQVQLLSGGELQRVALIVALGKPADIYLIDEPSAYLDSEQRIAASKVIKRYILHAKKTAFVVEHDFIMATYLADRVIVFDGDPGVDCRASTPESLVNGMNKFLRLLNITFRRDPTNFRPRINKLESCKDKEQKLAGNFFVLDDS
;
A
#
# COMPACT_ATOMS: atom_id res chain seq x y z
N MET A 1 -3.40 -6.19 -32.53
CA MET A 1 -2.17 -6.11 -31.72
C MET A 1 -2.18 -7.35 -30.85
N ASP A 2 -1.61 -8.45 -31.33
CA ASP A 2 -1.52 -9.69 -30.56
C ASP A 2 -0.04 -10.03 -30.41
N GLN A 3 0.55 -9.55 -29.32
CA GLN A 3 1.90 -9.91 -28.92
C GLN A 3 1.82 -11.15 -28.02
N GLN A 4 2.68 -12.14 -28.25
CA GLN A 4 2.70 -13.33 -27.40
C GLN A 4 3.06 -12.96 -25.97
N VAL A 5 2.44 -13.62 -24.98
CA VAL A 5 2.68 -13.37 -23.55
C VAL A 5 4.17 -13.46 -23.18
N GLN A 6 4.90 -14.35 -23.84
CA GLN A 6 6.35 -14.53 -23.65
C GLN A 6 7.19 -13.31 -24.04
N LEU A 7 6.63 -12.39 -24.83
CA LEU A 7 7.32 -11.19 -25.32
C LEU A 7 6.94 -9.92 -24.53
N LEU A 8 6.05 -10.05 -23.54
CA LEU A 8 5.63 -8.91 -22.72
C LEU A 8 6.71 -8.52 -21.71
N SER A 9 6.86 -7.22 -21.47
CA SER A 9 7.66 -6.71 -20.36
C SER A 9 7.04 -7.08 -19.01
N GLY A 10 7.83 -7.01 -17.93
CA GLY A 10 7.34 -7.30 -16.57
C GLY A 10 6.12 -6.48 -16.17
N GLY A 11 6.11 -5.18 -16.47
CA GLY A 11 4.97 -4.30 -16.16
C GLY A 11 3.72 -4.60 -17.01
N GLU A 12 3.90 -5.02 -18.27
CA GLU A 12 2.78 -5.49 -19.10
C GLU A 12 2.20 -6.79 -18.58
N LEU A 13 3.07 -7.75 -18.24
CA LEU A 13 2.66 -9.03 -17.65
C LEU A 13 1.90 -8.81 -16.34
N GLN A 14 2.38 -7.88 -15.49
CA GLN A 14 1.73 -7.52 -14.24
C GLN A 14 0.32 -6.96 -14.46
N ARG A 15 0.15 -6.05 -15.43
CA ARG A 15 -1.18 -5.51 -15.77
C ARG A 15 -2.11 -6.58 -16.32
N VAL A 16 -1.61 -7.50 -17.14
CA VAL A 16 -2.38 -8.65 -17.61
C VAL A 16 -2.83 -9.52 -16.43
N ALA A 17 -1.93 -9.84 -15.50
CA ALA A 17 -2.25 -10.62 -14.31
C ALA A 17 -3.36 -9.96 -13.47
N LEU A 18 -3.27 -8.64 -13.26
CA LEU A 18 -4.30 -7.88 -12.55
C LEU A 18 -5.67 -7.92 -13.24
N ILE A 19 -5.69 -7.74 -14.57
CA ILE A 19 -6.93 -7.79 -15.35
C ILE A 19 -7.53 -9.20 -15.29
N VAL A 20 -6.71 -10.25 -15.41
CA VAL A 20 -7.17 -11.64 -15.32
C VAL A 20 -7.74 -11.95 -13.93
N ALA A 21 -7.10 -11.46 -12.86
CA ALA A 21 -7.58 -11.64 -11.50
C ALA A 21 -8.94 -10.95 -11.29
N LEU A 22 -9.05 -9.66 -11.62
CA LEU A 22 -10.27 -8.87 -11.45
C LEU A 22 -11.39 -9.27 -12.44
N GLY A 23 -11.05 -9.84 -13.59
CA GLY A 23 -12.02 -10.32 -14.58
C GLY A 23 -12.76 -11.59 -14.14
N LYS A 24 -12.23 -12.33 -13.18
CA LYS A 24 -12.90 -13.50 -12.61
C LYS A 24 -13.86 -13.06 -11.50
N PRO A 25 -15.15 -13.46 -11.55
CA PRO A 25 -16.09 -13.15 -10.48
C PRO A 25 -15.67 -13.87 -9.20
N ALA A 26 -15.42 -13.11 -8.14
CA ALA A 26 -15.10 -13.63 -6.82
C ALA A 26 -15.69 -12.72 -5.73
N ASP A 27 -15.93 -13.27 -4.55
CA ASP A 27 -16.35 -12.49 -3.39
C ASP A 27 -15.16 -11.85 -2.66
N ILE A 28 -14.01 -12.52 -2.70
CA ILE A 28 -12.75 -12.10 -2.07
C ILE A 28 -11.63 -12.22 -3.11
N TYR A 29 -10.87 -11.13 -3.25
CA TYR A 29 -9.67 -11.07 -4.08
C TYR A 29 -8.43 -11.06 -3.18
N LEU A 30 -7.41 -11.82 -3.55
CA LEU A 30 -6.08 -11.78 -2.94
C LEU A 30 -5.12 -11.22 -3.97
N ILE A 31 -4.48 -10.10 -3.65
CA ILE A 31 -3.57 -9.41 -4.58
C ILE A 31 -2.25 -9.18 -3.85
N ASP A 32 -1.21 -9.83 -4.33
CA ASP A 32 0.13 -9.80 -3.74
C ASP A 32 1.07 -8.98 -4.62
N GLU A 33 1.68 -7.96 -4.03
CA GLU A 33 2.58 -6.98 -4.66
C GLU A 33 2.13 -6.48 -6.06
N PRO A 34 0.93 -5.88 -6.17
CA PRO A 34 0.46 -5.34 -7.45
C PRO A 34 1.35 -4.24 -8.05
N SER A 35 2.17 -3.56 -7.25
CA SER A 35 3.14 -2.55 -7.68
C SER A 35 4.39 -3.09 -8.38
N ALA A 36 4.61 -4.41 -8.39
CA ALA A 36 5.78 -5.04 -8.99
C ALA A 36 5.97 -4.64 -10.47
N TYR A 37 7.21 -4.28 -10.83
CA TYR A 37 7.60 -3.86 -12.19
C TYR A 37 6.88 -2.62 -12.76
N LEU A 38 6.00 -1.97 -11.98
CA LEU A 38 5.30 -0.76 -12.38
C LEU A 38 6.08 0.50 -11.98
N ASP A 39 6.10 1.49 -12.87
CA ASP A 39 6.56 2.84 -12.54
C ASP A 39 5.51 3.61 -11.69
N SER A 40 5.85 4.83 -11.24
CA SER A 40 4.98 5.62 -10.37
C SER A 40 3.62 5.96 -10.99
N GLU A 41 3.56 6.20 -12.31
CA GLU A 41 2.30 6.53 -12.98
C GLU A 41 1.43 5.29 -13.12
N GLN A 42 2.05 4.17 -13.50
CA GLN A 42 1.39 2.87 -13.63
C GLN A 42 0.84 2.36 -12.29
N ARG A 43 1.56 2.54 -11.17
CA ARG A 43 1.06 2.21 -9.82
C ARG A 43 -0.18 3.00 -9.45
N ILE A 44 -0.20 4.31 -9.75
CA ILE A 44 -1.37 5.15 -9.51
C ILE A 44 -2.56 4.70 -10.37
N ALA A 45 -2.32 4.35 -11.63
CA ALA A 45 -3.36 3.82 -12.50
C ALA A 45 -3.90 2.47 -12.00
N ALA A 46 -3.01 1.53 -11.66
CA ALA A 46 -3.38 0.21 -11.16
C ALA A 46 -4.18 0.29 -9.84
N SER A 47 -3.71 1.09 -8.88
CA SER A 47 -4.40 1.28 -7.60
C SER A 47 -5.79 1.89 -7.76
N LYS A 48 -5.98 2.85 -8.67
CA LYS A 48 -7.31 3.40 -9.03
C LYS A 48 -8.23 2.32 -9.59
N VAL A 49 -7.73 1.46 -10.49
CA VAL A 49 -8.51 0.37 -11.09
C VAL A 49 -8.95 -0.64 -10.02
N ILE A 50 -8.01 -1.08 -9.17
CA ILE A 50 -8.29 -2.03 -8.09
C ILE A 50 -9.37 -1.46 -7.15
N LYS A 51 -9.14 -0.25 -6.60
CA LYS A 51 -10.08 0.37 -5.66
C LYS A 51 -11.46 0.56 -6.26
N ARG A 52 -11.53 1.07 -7.49
CA ARG A 52 -12.79 1.33 -8.19
C ARG A 52 -13.56 0.05 -8.45
N TYR A 53 -12.89 -1.01 -8.90
CA TYR A 53 -13.53 -2.29 -9.17
C TYR A 53 -14.13 -2.89 -7.89
N ILE A 54 -13.31 -3.00 -6.83
CA ILE A 54 -13.72 -3.59 -5.55
C ILE A 54 -14.91 -2.83 -4.94
N LEU A 55 -14.86 -1.49 -4.98
CA LEU A 55 -15.94 -0.64 -4.47
C LEU A 55 -17.24 -0.80 -5.27
N HIS A 56 -17.19 -0.74 -6.60
CA HIS A 56 -18.40 -0.83 -7.42
C HIS A 56 -19.02 -2.23 -7.41
N ALA A 57 -18.19 -3.27 -7.43
CA ALA A 57 -18.64 -4.65 -7.38
C ALA A 57 -19.06 -5.10 -5.96
N LYS A 58 -18.88 -4.23 -4.95
CA LYS A 58 -19.14 -4.51 -3.53
C LYS A 58 -18.45 -5.80 -3.05
N LYS A 59 -17.18 -5.95 -3.44
CA LYS A 59 -16.35 -7.11 -3.10
C LYS A 59 -15.34 -6.75 -2.01
N THR A 60 -14.60 -7.74 -1.54
CA THR A 60 -13.49 -7.54 -0.60
C THR A 60 -12.17 -7.90 -1.25
N ALA A 61 -11.10 -7.17 -0.91
CA ALA A 61 -9.75 -7.50 -1.35
C ALA A 61 -8.77 -7.46 -0.17
N PHE A 62 -7.89 -8.44 -0.11
CA PHE A 62 -6.65 -8.37 0.65
C PHE A 62 -5.54 -7.99 -0.31
N VAL A 63 -4.84 -6.90 0.01
CA VAL A 63 -3.73 -6.39 -0.80
C VAL A 63 -2.48 -6.37 0.07
N VAL A 64 -1.42 -7.02 -0.40
CA VAL A 64 -0.08 -6.95 0.19
C VAL A 64 0.75 -5.99 -0.65
N GLU A 65 1.36 -5.01 0.00
CA GLU A 65 2.13 -3.96 -0.68
C GLU A 65 3.31 -3.50 0.17
N HIS A 66 4.42 -3.24 -0.50
CA HIS A 66 5.54 -2.48 0.05
C HIS A 66 5.53 -1.00 -0.34
N ASP A 67 4.72 -0.58 -1.33
CA ASP A 67 4.61 0.83 -1.71
C ASP A 67 3.61 1.59 -0.81
N PHE A 68 4.13 2.55 -0.06
CA PHE A 68 3.35 3.32 0.92
C PHE A 68 2.18 4.11 0.30
N ILE A 69 2.37 4.67 -0.90
CA ILE A 69 1.33 5.48 -1.55
C ILE A 69 0.21 4.56 -2.03
N MET A 70 0.56 3.44 -2.63
CA MET A 70 -0.40 2.45 -3.09
C MET A 70 -1.17 1.81 -1.93
N ALA A 71 -0.47 1.40 -0.87
CA ALA A 71 -1.07 0.83 0.33
C ALA A 71 -2.06 1.80 0.99
N THR A 72 -1.65 3.05 1.24
CA THR A 72 -2.53 4.05 1.87
C THR A 72 -3.70 4.49 0.98
N TYR A 73 -3.56 4.42 -0.34
CA TYR A 73 -4.65 4.70 -1.26
C TYR A 73 -5.68 3.58 -1.30
N LEU A 74 -5.24 2.31 -1.25
CA LEU A 74 -6.09 1.13 -1.36
C LEU A 74 -6.77 0.74 -0.03
N ALA A 75 -6.09 0.92 1.09
CA ALA A 75 -6.50 0.35 2.37
C ALA A 75 -7.61 1.14 3.08
N ASP A 76 -8.66 0.44 3.48
CA ASP A 76 -9.63 0.91 4.48
C ASP A 76 -9.23 0.47 5.90
N ARG A 77 -8.65 -0.73 5.99
CA ARG A 77 -8.11 -1.34 7.20
C ARG A 77 -6.73 -1.92 6.92
N VAL A 78 -5.89 -1.96 7.94
CA VAL A 78 -4.50 -2.43 7.85
C VAL A 78 -4.27 -3.57 8.83
N ILE A 79 -3.61 -4.62 8.34
CA ILE A 79 -3.05 -5.70 9.14
C ILE A 79 -1.53 -5.49 9.14
N VAL A 80 -0.94 -5.40 10.33
CA VAL A 80 0.51 -5.23 10.50
C VAL A 80 1.10 -6.58 10.84
N PHE A 81 2.13 -6.97 10.10
CA PHE A 81 2.97 -8.12 10.41
C PHE A 81 4.20 -7.67 11.19
N ASP A 82 4.52 -8.39 12.26
CA ASP A 82 5.65 -8.15 13.16
C ASP A 82 6.34 -9.48 13.49
N GLY A 83 7.62 -9.45 13.85
CA GLY A 83 8.42 -10.64 14.12
C GLY A 83 9.77 -10.64 13.39
N ASP A 84 10.57 -11.65 13.70
CA ASP A 84 11.92 -11.80 13.15
C ASP A 84 11.89 -12.60 11.84
N PRO A 85 12.38 -12.05 10.71
CA PRO A 85 12.38 -12.74 9.42
C PRO A 85 13.05 -14.11 9.48
N GLY A 86 12.31 -15.16 9.09
CA GLY A 86 12.79 -16.54 9.13
C GLY A 86 12.74 -17.21 10.51
N VAL A 87 12.22 -16.52 11.53
CA VAL A 87 12.10 -17.05 12.90
C VAL A 87 10.65 -17.11 13.34
N ASP A 88 9.97 -15.96 13.45
CA ASP A 88 8.57 -15.88 13.84
C ASP A 88 7.82 -14.76 13.10
N CYS A 89 6.50 -14.83 13.13
CA CYS A 89 5.66 -13.84 12.47
C CYS A 89 4.30 -13.77 13.17
N ARG A 90 3.86 -12.55 13.48
CA ARG A 90 2.60 -12.23 14.15
C ARG A 90 1.85 -11.21 13.32
N ALA A 91 0.61 -11.55 12.98
CA ALA A 91 -0.31 -10.63 12.30
C ALA A 91 -1.21 -9.95 13.33
N SER A 92 -1.40 -8.64 13.22
CA SER A 92 -2.39 -7.92 14.00
C SER A 92 -3.82 -8.23 13.54
N THR A 93 -4.81 -7.91 14.36
CA THR A 93 -6.19 -7.77 13.87
C THR A 93 -6.28 -6.61 12.86
N PRO A 94 -7.29 -6.59 11.98
CA PRO A 94 -7.53 -5.46 11.07
C PRO A 94 -7.84 -4.16 11.83
N GLU A 95 -6.90 -3.23 11.84
CA GLU A 95 -7.01 -1.92 12.50
C GLU A 95 -7.40 -0.84 11.48
N SER A 96 -7.80 0.35 11.94
CA SER A 96 -7.98 1.50 11.05
C SER A 96 -6.67 1.87 10.37
N LEU A 97 -6.75 2.52 9.19
CA LEU A 97 -5.58 2.96 8.45
C LEU A 97 -4.60 3.77 9.32
N VAL A 98 -5.09 4.75 10.09
CA VAL A 98 -4.24 5.57 10.99
C VAL A 98 -3.51 4.71 12.02
N ASN A 99 -4.23 3.83 12.72
CA ASN A 99 -3.66 3.04 13.81
C ASN A 99 -2.66 2.00 13.29
N GLY A 100 -3.04 1.28 12.23
CA GLY A 100 -2.18 0.27 11.62
C GLY A 100 -0.90 0.89 11.04
N MET A 101 -1.00 2.03 10.35
CA MET A 101 0.19 2.70 9.82
C MET A 101 1.07 3.28 10.93
N ASN A 102 0.49 3.84 12.00
CA ASN A 102 1.28 4.28 13.15
C ASN A 102 2.02 3.12 13.82
N LYS A 103 1.40 1.96 13.94
CA LYS A 103 2.02 0.74 14.48
C LYS A 103 3.14 0.24 13.58
N PHE A 104 2.90 0.12 12.27
CA PHE A 104 3.90 -0.30 11.30
C PHE A 104 5.11 0.63 11.27
N LEU A 105 4.90 1.94 11.18
CA LEU A 105 5.99 2.92 11.11
C LEU A 105 6.78 3.03 12.42
N ARG A 106 6.13 2.76 13.56
CA ARG A 106 6.79 2.67 14.86
C ARG A 106 7.75 1.48 14.91
N LEU A 107 7.38 0.32 14.37
CA LEU A 107 8.28 -0.84 14.27
C LEU A 107 9.53 -0.51 13.45
N LEU A 108 9.36 0.26 12.37
CA LEU A 108 10.48 0.70 11.54
C LEU A 108 11.28 1.88 12.11
N ASN A 109 10.81 2.49 13.20
CA ASN A 109 11.37 3.72 13.78
C ASN A 109 11.50 4.89 12.76
N ILE A 110 10.55 4.98 11.82
CA ILE A 110 10.51 5.98 10.74
C ILE A 110 9.25 6.83 10.89
N THR A 111 9.34 8.14 10.67
CA THR A 111 8.17 9.03 10.61
C THR A 111 7.97 9.61 9.22
N PHE A 112 6.71 9.83 8.85
CA PHE A 112 6.33 10.46 7.60
C PHE A 112 5.67 11.82 7.84
N ARG A 113 6.00 12.76 6.95
CA ARG A 113 5.28 14.04 6.81
C ARG A 113 4.66 14.13 5.43
N ARG A 114 3.59 14.90 5.28
CA ARG A 114 3.09 15.31 3.96
C ARG A 114 3.81 16.58 3.52
N ASP A 115 4.11 16.66 2.24
CA ASP A 115 4.54 17.91 1.62
C ASP A 115 3.34 18.87 1.49
N PRO A 116 3.45 20.13 1.94
CA PRO A 116 2.31 21.05 1.94
C PRO A 116 1.85 21.49 0.55
N THR A 117 2.66 21.30 -0.49
CA THR A 117 2.36 21.78 -1.84
C THR A 117 1.72 20.71 -2.73
N ASN A 118 2.17 19.46 -2.60
CA ASN A 118 1.76 18.35 -3.47
C ASN A 118 1.21 17.15 -2.69
N PHE A 119 1.10 17.27 -1.37
CA PHE A 119 0.58 16.26 -0.47
C PHE A 119 1.27 14.91 -0.60
N ARG A 120 2.49 14.83 -1.14
CA ARG A 120 3.22 13.55 -1.21
C ARG A 120 3.78 13.18 0.16
N PRO A 121 3.73 11.90 0.55
CA PRO A 121 4.39 11.46 1.76
C PRO A 121 5.91 11.55 1.59
N ARG A 122 6.59 12.14 2.58
CA ARG A 122 8.03 12.27 2.66
C ARG A 122 8.54 11.73 3.99
N ILE A 123 9.57 10.89 3.92
CA ILE A 123 10.27 10.41 5.10
C ILE A 123 10.99 11.57 5.80
N ASN A 124 10.91 11.62 7.12
CA ASN A 124 11.76 12.52 7.91
C ASN A 124 13.16 11.95 8.05
N LYS A 125 14.15 12.86 8.04
CA LYS A 125 15.51 12.48 8.39
C LYS A 125 15.53 12.04 9.86
N LEU A 126 16.18 10.90 10.11
CA LEU A 126 16.35 10.34 11.45
C LEU A 126 16.92 11.41 12.41
N GLU A 127 16.35 11.51 13.61
CA GLU A 127 16.73 12.46 14.67
C GLU A 127 16.54 13.95 14.32
N SER A 128 15.88 14.30 13.22
CA SER A 128 15.51 15.68 12.93
C SER A 128 14.49 16.22 13.93
N CYS A 129 14.40 17.55 14.09
CA CYS A 129 13.44 18.16 15.03
C CYS A 129 12.01 17.66 14.79
N LYS A 130 11.58 17.57 13.52
CA LYS A 130 10.25 17.07 13.15
C LYS A 130 10.06 15.58 13.43
N ASP A 131 11.10 14.76 13.23
CA ASP A 131 11.05 13.33 13.56
C ASP A 131 10.85 13.12 15.07
N LYS A 132 11.60 13.87 15.89
CA LYS A 132 11.49 13.82 17.36
C LYS A 132 10.12 14.28 17.85
N GLU A 133 9.62 15.39 17.31
CA GLU A 133 8.29 15.91 17.63
C GLU A 133 7.19 14.90 17.31
N GLN A 134 7.21 14.30 16.11
CA GLN A 134 6.24 13.29 15.71
C GLN A 134 6.32 12.01 16.55
N LYS A 135 7.53 11.55 16.89
CA LYS A 135 7.73 10.40 17.78
C LYS A 135 7.17 10.66 19.18
N LEU A 136 7.42 11.84 19.75
CA LEU A 136 6.90 12.26 21.05
C LEU A 136 5.37 12.34 21.06
N ALA A 137 4.77 12.84 19.98
CA ALA A 137 3.32 12.89 19.81
C ALA A 137 2.69 11.53 19.49
N GLY A 138 3.48 10.49 19.19
CA GLY A 138 2.99 9.19 18.73
C GLY A 138 2.41 9.20 17.30
N ASN A 139 2.62 10.28 16.55
CA ASN A 139 2.07 10.52 15.22
C ASN A 139 3.11 10.21 14.14
N PHE A 140 3.30 8.93 13.85
CA PHE A 140 4.21 8.46 12.80
C PHE A 140 3.60 8.60 11.40
N PHE A 141 2.27 8.49 11.32
CA PHE A 141 1.47 8.68 10.11
C PHE A 141 0.42 9.78 10.34
N VAL A 142 0.34 10.72 9.40
CA VAL A 142 -0.63 11.81 9.40
C VAL A 142 -1.46 11.72 8.12
N LEU A 143 -2.77 11.58 8.31
CA LEU A 143 -3.79 11.79 7.28
C LEU A 143 -4.32 13.22 7.43
N ASP A 144 -4.47 13.93 6.32
CA ASP A 144 -5.21 15.19 6.34
C ASP A 144 -6.70 14.86 6.37
N ASP A 145 -7.44 15.47 7.30
CA ASP A 145 -8.90 15.51 7.24
C ASP A 145 -9.28 16.35 6.01
N SER A 146 -9.99 15.71 5.07
CA SER A 146 -10.66 16.41 3.96
C SER A 146 -11.94 17.07 4.45
#